data_AF-A0A0G3IXE5-F1
#
_entry.id   AF-A0A0G3IXE5-F1
#
_cell.length_a   1.000
_cell.length_b   1.000
_cell.length_c   1.000
_cell.angle_alpha   90.00
_cell.angle_beta   90.00
_cell.angle_gamma   90.00
#
_symmetry.space_group_name_H-M   'P 1'
#
loop_
_entity.id
_entity.type
_entity.pdbx_description
1 polymer ?
#
loop_
_entity_poly.entity_id
_entity_poly.type
_entity_poly.pdbx_seq_one_letter_code
_entity_poly.pdbx_strand_id
1 'polypeptide(L)'
;MELESGQPGSAKSRARRPGRLDRSLDAAILDATLALVAEVGYDQLSMDVVASRAGVGKAAIYRRWPSKALVVADAIAHWRRRLGPVEPPNTGSLRGDIDALVAATPNIDDADSQMIRVVVGVATSAMHNSVLAAALDDLVLSTPRQVVRAVLDHAVARGEIPAGRDLSLIPDVALGLNVLRVITGRPVDRVYVRRVLEDVILPLAGAPAP
;
A
#
# COMPACT_ATOMS: atom_id res chain seq x y z
N MET A 1 63.72 -39.95 -24.72
CA MET A 1 64.46 -40.19 -23.47
C MET A 1 64.94 -38.82 -23.01
N GLU A 2 64.38 -38.11 -22.05
CA GLU A 2 63.49 -38.40 -20.91
C GLU A 2 62.72 -37.09 -20.62
N LEU A 3 61.40 -37.19 -20.50
CA LEU A 3 60.61 -36.94 -19.28
C LEU A 3 60.34 -35.47 -18.93
N GLU A 4 59.10 -35.12 -19.26
CA GLU A 4 58.20 -34.14 -18.64
C GLU A 4 58.54 -33.73 -17.20
N SER A 5 58.45 -32.43 -16.94
CA SER A 5 58.14 -31.89 -15.62
C SER A 5 57.27 -30.64 -15.81
N GLY A 6 56.03 -30.88 -16.24
CA GLY A 6 54.99 -29.86 -16.24
C GLY A 6 54.62 -29.50 -14.81
N GLN A 7 54.90 -28.26 -14.39
CA GLN A 7 54.28 -27.69 -13.21
C GLN A 7 52.80 -27.42 -13.50
N PRO A 8 51.85 -27.97 -12.72
CA PRO A 8 50.47 -27.50 -12.80
C PRO A 8 50.40 -26.13 -12.13
N GLY A 9 50.36 -25.08 -12.95
CA GLY A 9 49.97 -23.76 -12.52
C GLY A 9 48.61 -23.84 -11.85
N SER A 10 48.60 -23.67 -10.52
CA SER A 10 47.42 -23.60 -9.69
C SER A 10 46.48 -22.52 -10.24
N ALA A 11 45.48 -22.94 -11.03
CA ALA A 11 44.33 -22.12 -11.34
C ALA A 11 43.55 -21.96 -10.03
N LYS A 12 43.91 -20.92 -9.26
CA LYS A 12 43.10 -20.43 -8.15
C LYS A 12 41.76 -20.00 -8.73
N SER A 13 40.83 -20.94 -8.78
CA SER A 13 39.41 -20.67 -8.94
C SER A 13 39.04 -19.63 -7.89
N ARG A 14 38.90 -18.37 -8.32
CA ARG A 14 38.28 -17.33 -7.51
C ARG A 14 36.84 -17.77 -7.34
N ALA A 15 36.59 -18.55 -6.29
CA ALA A 15 35.26 -18.81 -5.80
C ALA A 15 34.58 -17.44 -5.67
N ARG A 16 33.64 -17.15 -6.58
CA ARG A 16 32.76 -15.99 -6.48
C ARG A 16 32.03 -16.17 -5.17
N ARG A 17 32.51 -15.49 -4.12
CA ARG A 17 31.74 -15.28 -2.89
C ARG A 17 30.34 -14.89 -3.34
N PRO A 18 29.26 -15.54 -2.84
CA PRO A 18 27.91 -15.15 -3.21
C PRO A 18 27.81 -13.65 -2.97
N GLY A 19 27.71 -12.89 -4.07
CA GLY A 19 27.79 -11.44 -4.01
C GLY A 19 26.70 -10.97 -3.07
N ARG A 20 27.10 -10.29 -1.99
CA ARG A 20 26.18 -9.65 -1.05
C ARG A 20 25.14 -8.91 -1.90
N LEU A 21 23.87 -9.27 -1.71
CA LEU A 21 22.76 -8.64 -2.41
C LEU A 21 22.87 -7.13 -2.18
N ASP A 22 23.07 -6.39 -3.26
CA ASP A 22 23.03 -4.95 -3.20
C ASP A 22 21.57 -4.54 -3.00
N ARG A 23 21.24 -4.15 -1.77
CA ARG A 23 19.89 -3.69 -1.41
C ARG A 23 19.61 -2.28 -1.90
N SER A 24 20.61 -1.55 -2.40
CA SER A 24 20.39 -0.23 -3.03
C SER A 24 19.48 -0.32 -4.25
N LEU A 25 19.45 -1.47 -4.92
CA LEU A 25 18.62 -1.73 -6.09
C LEU A 25 17.17 -2.10 -5.73
N ASP A 26 16.90 -2.43 -4.47
CA ASP A 26 15.57 -2.91 -4.07
C ASP A 26 14.53 -1.80 -4.26
N ALA A 27 14.85 -0.56 -3.85
CA ALA A 27 13.96 0.58 -4.03
C ALA A 27 13.59 0.82 -5.51
N ALA A 28 14.57 0.76 -6.41
CA ALA A 28 14.34 0.94 -7.85
C ALA A 28 13.41 -0.14 -8.44
N ILE A 29 13.57 -1.39 -8.02
CA ILE A 29 12.71 -2.51 -8.46
C ILE A 29 11.28 -2.33 -7.92
N LEU A 30 11.13 -1.96 -6.65
CA LEU A 30 9.83 -1.79 -6.01
C LEU A 30 9.07 -0.58 -6.57
N ASP A 31 9.75 0.56 -6.76
CA ASP A 31 9.16 1.76 -7.38
C ASP A 31 8.73 1.46 -8.84
N ALA A 32 9.57 0.79 -9.63
CA ALA A 32 9.22 0.38 -10.99
C ALA A 32 8.03 -0.59 -11.03
N THR A 33 7.95 -1.48 -10.04
CA THR A 33 6.83 -2.43 -9.90
C THR A 33 5.52 -1.69 -9.62
N LEU A 34 5.50 -0.74 -8.66
CA LEU A 34 4.31 0.04 -8.35
C LEU A 34 3.83 0.87 -9.54
N ALA A 35 4.75 1.55 -10.23
CA ALA A 35 4.42 2.34 -11.41
C ALA A 35 3.75 1.47 -12.48
N LEU A 36 4.32 0.30 -12.77
CA LEU A 36 3.76 -0.64 -13.73
C LEU A 36 2.40 -1.20 -13.31
N VAL A 37 2.22 -1.56 -12.04
CA VAL A 37 0.91 -2.02 -11.55
C VAL A 37 -0.13 -0.92 -11.70
N ALA A 38 0.22 0.34 -11.44
CA ALA A 38 -0.67 1.47 -11.66
C ALA A 38 -0.99 1.72 -13.15
N GLU A 39 -0.05 1.41 -14.06
CA GLU A 39 -0.21 1.58 -15.52
C GLU A 39 -1.05 0.46 -16.15
N VAL A 40 -0.78 -0.81 -15.84
CA VAL A 40 -1.33 -1.97 -16.58
C VAL A 40 -2.06 -2.99 -15.72
N GLY A 41 -2.04 -2.84 -14.39
CA GLY A 41 -2.59 -3.80 -13.44
C GLY A 41 -1.67 -4.99 -13.19
N TYR A 42 -2.01 -5.80 -12.18
CA TYR A 42 -1.23 -6.96 -11.75
C TYR A 42 -1.18 -8.04 -12.83
N ASP A 43 -2.30 -8.33 -13.49
CA ASP A 43 -2.37 -9.45 -14.43
C ASP A 43 -1.46 -9.25 -15.65
N GLN A 44 -1.44 -8.03 -16.20
CA GLN A 44 -0.60 -7.66 -17.35
C GLN A 44 0.85 -7.31 -16.98
N LEU A 45 1.16 -7.19 -15.67
CA LEU A 45 2.53 -6.92 -15.21
C LEU A 45 3.49 -8.03 -15.66
N SER A 46 4.54 -7.63 -16.39
CA SER A 46 5.64 -8.51 -16.82
C SER A 46 6.92 -8.24 -16.05
N MET A 47 7.54 -9.31 -15.54
CA MET A 47 8.81 -9.23 -14.82
C MET A 47 9.98 -8.79 -15.72
N ASP A 48 9.88 -8.98 -17.04
CA ASP A 48 10.88 -8.46 -17.98
C ASP A 48 10.81 -6.94 -18.11
N VAL A 49 9.58 -6.39 -18.11
CA VAL A 49 9.36 -4.94 -18.17
C VAL A 49 9.76 -4.30 -16.84
N VAL A 50 9.48 -4.94 -15.69
CA VAL A 50 9.99 -4.49 -14.39
C VAL A 50 11.52 -4.45 -14.38
N ALA A 51 12.17 -5.52 -14.85
CA ALA A 51 13.62 -5.61 -14.93
C ALA A 51 14.23 -4.52 -15.81
N SER A 52 13.66 -4.33 -17.01
CA SER A 52 14.08 -3.29 -17.94
C SER A 52 13.92 -1.89 -17.33
N ARG A 53 12.77 -1.58 -16.72
CA ARG A 53 12.50 -0.27 -16.12
C ARG A 53 13.37 0.02 -14.90
N ALA A 54 13.68 -0.99 -14.09
CA ALA A 54 14.56 -0.86 -12.93
C ALA A 54 16.06 -0.93 -13.28
N GLY A 55 16.42 -1.18 -14.55
CA GLY A 55 17.82 -1.29 -14.99
C GLY A 55 18.55 -2.51 -14.42
N VAL A 56 17.83 -3.60 -14.12
CA VAL A 56 18.39 -4.82 -13.52
C VAL A 56 18.08 -6.06 -14.37
N GLY A 57 18.82 -7.15 -14.17
CA GLY A 57 18.50 -8.44 -14.80
C GLY A 57 17.35 -9.15 -14.08
N LYS A 58 16.47 -9.82 -14.84
CA LYS A 58 15.33 -10.60 -14.31
C LYS A 58 15.73 -11.60 -13.20
N ALA A 59 16.86 -12.29 -13.39
CA ALA A 59 17.40 -13.23 -12.40
C ALA A 59 17.78 -12.56 -11.05
N ALA A 60 18.12 -11.27 -11.06
CA ALA A 60 18.39 -10.51 -9.85
C ALA A 60 17.09 -10.22 -9.07
N ILE A 61 15.97 -10.04 -9.77
CA ILE A 61 14.66 -9.86 -9.13
C ILE A 61 14.20 -11.18 -8.50
N TYR A 62 14.21 -12.29 -9.25
CA TYR A 62 13.75 -13.59 -8.71
C TYR A 62 14.56 -14.13 -7.54
N ARG A 63 15.84 -13.75 -7.44
CA ARG A 63 16.68 -14.10 -6.28
C ARG A 63 16.20 -13.43 -4.98
N ARG A 64 15.50 -12.29 -5.08
CA ARG A 64 14.95 -11.51 -3.95
C ARG A 64 13.47 -11.81 -3.73
N TRP A 65 12.71 -11.81 -4.82
CA TRP A 65 11.27 -12.08 -4.84
C TRP A 65 10.98 -13.31 -5.71
N PRO A 66 10.80 -14.48 -5.10
CA PRO A 66 10.55 -15.72 -5.83
C PRO A 66 9.29 -15.70 -6.72
N SER A 67 8.37 -14.74 -6.53
CA SER A 67 7.14 -14.63 -7.30
C SER A 67 6.75 -13.18 -7.61
N LYS A 68 5.93 -13.01 -8.66
CA LYS A 68 5.33 -11.71 -9.02
C LYS A 68 4.48 -11.14 -7.88
N ALA A 69 3.76 -11.99 -7.15
CA ALA A 69 2.95 -11.56 -6.01
C ALA A 69 3.81 -10.97 -4.88
N LEU A 70 4.96 -11.59 -4.59
CA LEU A 70 5.85 -11.13 -3.51
C LEU A 70 6.50 -9.78 -3.84
N VAL A 71 6.95 -9.56 -5.09
CA VAL A 71 7.50 -8.24 -5.45
C VAL A 71 6.45 -7.15 -5.39
N VAL A 72 5.20 -7.43 -5.78
CA VAL A 72 4.10 -6.45 -5.71
C VAL A 72 3.72 -6.16 -4.26
N ALA A 73 3.61 -7.20 -3.41
CA ALA A 73 3.34 -7.03 -1.99
C ALA A 73 4.43 -6.20 -1.28
N ASP A 74 5.70 -6.50 -1.53
CA ASP A 74 6.81 -5.73 -0.97
C ASP A 74 6.87 -4.30 -1.52
N ALA A 75 6.40 -4.08 -2.75
CA ALA A 75 6.33 -2.76 -3.34
C ALA A 75 5.26 -1.92 -2.65
N ILE A 76 4.07 -2.48 -2.42
CA ILE A 76 3.02 -1.86 -1.60
C ILE A 76 3.55 -1.54 -0.20
N ALA A 77 4.27 -2.48 0.43
CA ALA A 77 4.90 -2.27 1.74
C ALA A 77 5.96 -1.15 1.72
N HIS A 78 6.74 -1.08 0.66
CA HIS A 78 7.76 -0.04 0.48
C HIS A 78 7.13 1.34 0.36
N TRP A 79 6.09 1.48 -0.45
CA TRP A 79 5.30 2.71 -0.54
C TRP A 79 4.70 3.09 0.81
N ARG A 80 4.08 2.14 1.52
CA ARG A 80 3.48 2.41 2.83
C ARG A 80 4.50 2.90 3.86
N ARG A 81 5.71 2.31 3.88
CA ARG A 81 6.81 2.76 4.76
C ARG A 81 7.28 4.18 4.44
N ARG A 82 7.26 4.60 3.17
CA ARG A 82 7.67 5.95 2.74
C ARG A 82 6.70 7.04 3.18
N LEU A 83 5.42 6.72 3.35
CA LEU A 83 4.43 7.66 3.87
C LEU A 83 4.63 7.98 5.37
N GLY A 84 5.35 7.12 6.09
CA GLY A 84 5.55 7.27 7.52
C GLY A 84 4.29 6.92 8.34
N PRO A 85 4.36 7.12 9.67
CA PRO A 85 3.23 6.92 10.56
C PRO A 85 2.12 7.94 10.24
N VAL A 86 0.87 7.51 10.40
CA VAL A 86 -0.30 8.38 10.26
C VAL A 86 -0.94 8.49 11.63
N GLU A 87 -0.80 9.65 12.25
CA GLU A 87 -1.42 9.91 13.55
C GLU A 87 -2.87 10.36 13.36
N PRO A 88 -3.82 9.77 14.10
CA PRO A 88 -5.22 10.20 14.04
C PRO A 88 -5.37 11.61 14.64
N PRO A 89 -6.18 12.49 14.04
CA PRO A 89 -6.49 13.78 14.64
C PRO A 89 -7.10 13.64 16.05
N ASN A 90 -6.69 14.54 16.94
CA ASN A 90 -7.28 14.69 18.27
C ASN A 90 -7.26 16.18 18.67
N THR A 91 -8.09 16.94 17.98
CA THR A 91 -8.26 18.40 18.10
C THR A 91 -9.08 18.82 19.33
N GLY A 92 -9.67 17.86 20.05
CA GLY A 92 -10.54 18.11 21.21
C GLY A 92 -12.03 18.12 20.90
N SER A 93 -12.44 17.93 19.63
CA SER A 93 -13.85 17.72 19.26
C SER A 93 -13.95 16.84 18.01
N LEU A 94 -15.02 16.07 17.88
CA LEU A 94 -15.27 15.21 16.73
C LEU A 94 -15.34 16.02 15.43
N ARG A 95 -15.95 17.21 15.50
CA ARG A 95 -16.03 18.12 14.35
C ARG A 95 -14.64 18.59 13.91
N GLY A 96 -13.80 19.00 14.86
CA GLY A 96 -12.42 19.40 14.57
C GLY A 96 -11.58 18.25 14.02
N ASP A 97 -11.80 17.02 14.51
CA ASP A 97 -11.13 15.82 14.02
C ASP A 97 -11.53 15.52 12.56
N ILE A 98 -12.82 15.68 12.22
CA ILE A 98 -13.32 15.58 10.84
C ILE A 98 -12.71 16.66 9.96
N ASP A 99 -12.65 17.91 10.42
CA ASP A 99 -12.04 19.00 9.66
C ASP A 99 -10.56 18.74 9.37
N ALA A 100 -9.83 18.18 10.34
CA ALA A 100 -8.44 17.77 10.16
C ALA A 100 -8.30 16.62 9.13
N LEU A 101 -9.19 15.62 9.16
CA LEU A 101 -9.21 14.54 8.15
C LEU A 101 -9.51 15.08 6.73
N VAL A 102 -10.45 16.02 6.61
CA VAL A 102 -10.77 16.65 5.32
C VAL A 102 -9.59 17.50 4.83
N ALA A 103 -8.90 18.23 5.71
CA ALA A 103 -7.74 19.03 5.35
C ALA A 103 -6.53 18.16 4.93
N ALA A 104 -6.35 17.01 5.59
CA ALA A 104 -5.34 16.02 5.26
C ALA A 104 -5.66 15.26 3.96
N THR A 105 -6.90 15.32 3.46
CA THR A 105 -7.23 14.78 2.15
C THR A 105 -6.49 15.62 1.10
N PRO A 106 -5.56 15.03 0.35
CA PRO A 106 -4.79 15.76 -0.64
C PRO A 106 -5.72 16.31 -1.71
N ASN A 107 -5.37 17.48 -2.25
CA ASN A 107 -5.96 17.91 -3.52
C ASN A 107 -5.46 16.88 -4.54
N ILE A 108 -6.37 16.09 -5.12
CA ILE A 108 -5.98 15.01 -6.02
C ILE A 108 -5.09 15.59 -7.13
N ASP A 109 -3.80 15.33 -7.03
CA ASP A 109 -2.85 15.39 -8.13
C ASP A 109 -2.53 13.95 -8.58
N ASP A 110 -1.72 13.82 -9.62
CA ASP A 110 -1.47 12.54 -10.30
C ASP A 110 -0.87 11.45 -9.38
N ALA A 111 -0.26 11.83 -8.25
CA ALA A 111 0.47 10.94 -7.34
C ALA A 111 -0.45 10.16 -6.40
N ASP A 112 -1.46 10.79 -5.78
CA ASP A 112 -2.45 10.07 -4.95
C ASP A 112 -3.37 9.18 -5.77
N SER A 113 -3.57 9.55 -7.04
CA SER A 113 -4.22 8.72 -8.03
C SER A 113 -3.44 7.43 -8.33
N GLN A 114 -2.13 7.38 -8.06
CA GLN A 114 -1.30 6.21 -8.36
C GLN A 114 -1.59 5.04 -7.42
N MET A 115 -1.65 5.24 -6.11
CA MET A 115 -1.91 4.12 -5.20
C MET A 115 -3.32 3.57 -5.36
N ILE A 116 -4.27 4.47 -5.59
CA ILE A 116 -5.64 4.12 -5.95
C ILE A 116 -5.65 3.19 -7.19
N ARG A 117 -4.91 3.53 -8.25
CA ARG A 117 -4.73 2.66 -9.42
C ARG A 117 -4.04 1.34 -9.08
N VAL A 118 -3.09 1.32 -8.14
CA VAL A 118 -2.47 0.08 -7.65
C VAL A 118 -3.48 -0.82 -6.95
N VAL A 119 -4.31 -0.29 -6.06
CA VAL A 119 -5.36 -1.06 -5.37
C VAL A 119 -6.30 -1.68 -6.39
N VAL A 120 -6.82 -0.89 -7.33
CA VAL A 120 -7.71 -1.38 -8.39
C VAL A 120 -7.02 -2.41 -9.28
N GLY A 121 -5.76 -2.15 -9.66
CA GLY A 121 -4.96 -3.03 -10.50
C GLY A 121 -4.60 -4.37 -9.86
N VAL A 122 -4.68 -4.48 -8.52
CA VAL A 122 -4.39 -5.71 -7.77
C VAL A 122 -5.65 -6.40 -7.26
N ALA A 123 -6.77 -5.68 -7.13
CA ALA A 123 -7.98 -6.13 -6.43
C ALA A 123 -8.53 -7.47 -6.95
N THR A 124 -8.66 -7.65 -8.26
CA THR A 124 -9.19 -8.89 -8.86
C THR A 124 -8.28 -10.09 -8.55
N SER A 125 -6.97 -9.91 -8.68
CA SER A 125 -6.00 -10.97 -8.42
C SER A 125 -5.89 -11.29 -6.92
N ALA A 126 -6.10 -10.29 -6.05
CA ALA A 126 -6.12 -10.48 -4.60
C ALA A 126 -7.25 -11.40 -4.12
N MET A 127 -8.39 -11.44 -4.81
CA MET A 127 -9.49 -12.36 -4.50
C MET A 127 -9.09 -13.85 -4.54
N HIS A 128 -8.01 -14.17 -5.26
CA HIS A 128 -7.52 -15.54 -5.44
C HIS A 128 -6.06 -15.72 -5.01
N ASN A 129 -5.43 -14.69 -4.42
CA ASN A 129 -4.04 -14.71 -4.01
C ASN A 129 -3.89 -14.09 -2.61
N SER A 130 -3.66 -14.94 -1.61
CA SER A 130 -3.57 -14.52 -0.20
C SER A 130 -2.45 -13.53 0.10
N VAL A 131 -1.34 -13.58 -0.65
CA VAL A 131 -0.22 -12.64 -0.48
C VAL A 131 -0.65 -11.23 -0.90
N LEU A 132 -1.36 -11.11 -2.01
CA LEU A 132 -1.87 -9.82 -2.48
C LEU A 132 -3.02 -9.33 -1.61
N ALA A 133 -3.91 -10.22 -1.16
CA ALA A 133 -4.97 -9.89 -0.24
C ALA A 133 -4.44 -9.31 1.07
N ALA A 134 -3.47 -9.98 1.69
CA ALA A 134 -2.81 -9.49 2.90
C ALA A 134 -2.09 -8.15 2.65
N ALA A 135 -1.39 -8.00 1.52
CA ALA A 135 -0.74 -6.74 1.21
C ALA A 135 -1.72 -5.56 1.07
N LEU A 136 -2.89 -5.76 0.44
CA LEU A 136 -3.92 -4.73 0.37
C LEU A 136 -4.52 -4.45 1.75
N ASP A 137 -4.90 -5.49 2.48
CA ASP A 137 -5.57 -5.33 3.78
C ASP A 137 -4.64 -4.70 4.82
N ASP A 138 -3.48 -5.32 5.08
CA ASP A 138 -2.56 -4.96 6.16
C ASP A 138 -1.86 -3.61 5.91
N LEU A 139 -1.57 -3.27 4.66
CA LEU A 139 -0.68 -2.14 4.35
C LEU A 139 -1.40 -0.96 3.73
N VAL A 140 -2.58 -1.17 3.14
CA VAL A 140 -3.32 -0.10 2.46
C VAL A 140 -4.62 0.23 3.18
N LEU A 141 -5.41 -0.78 3.56
CA LEU A 141 -6.75 -0.58 4.11
C LEU A 141 -6.75 -0.47 5.64
N SER A 142 -5.85 -1.17 6.33
CA SER A 142 -5.79 -1.20 7.80
C SER A 142 -5.54 0.18 8.42
N THR A 143 -4.63 0.98 7.84
CA THR A 143 -4.26 2.29 8.36
C THR A 143 -5.43 3.27 8.35
N PRO A 144 -6.08 3.56 7.20
CA PRO A 144 -7.20 4.49 7.19
C PRO A 144 -8.36 3.99 8.07
N ARG A 145 -8.55 2.67 8.20
CA ARG A 145 -9.51 2.12 9.18
C ARG A 145 -9.14 2.46 10.62
N GLN A 146 -7.88 2.28 11.00
CA GLN A 146 -7.38 2.59 12.34
C GLN A 146 -7.49 4.07 12.65
N VAL A 147 -7.20 4.94 11.68
CA VAL A 147 -7.35 6.40 11.84
C VAL A 147 -8.80 6.78 12.13
N VAL A 148 -9.75 6.30 11.32
CA VAL A 148 -11.18 6.58 11.53
C VAL A 148 -11.65 6.01 12.87
N ARG A 149 -11.24 4.78 13.20
CA ARG A 149 -11.57 4.15 14.49
C ARG A 149 -11.05 4.98 15.67
N ALA A 150 -9.81 5.42 15.63
CA ALA A 150 -9.23 6.22 16.71
C ALA A 150 -9.97 7.56 16.90
N VAL A 151 -10.34 8.24 15.82
CA VAL A 151 -11.16 9.47 15.89
C VAL A 151 -12.51 9.21 16.57
N LEU A 152 -13.17 8.10 16.23
CA LEU A 152 -14.43 7.71 16.85
C LEU A 152 -14.24 7.35 18.33
N ASP A 153 -13.20 6.60 18.67
CA ASP A 153 -12.88 6.22 20.05
C ASP A 153 -12.59 7.47 20.91
N HIS A 154 -11.87 8.46 20.37
CA HIS A 154 -11.65 9.74 21.04
C HIS A 154 -12.96 10.48 21.29
N ALA A 155 -13.88 10.50 20.32
CA ALA A 155 -15.18 11.14 20.47
C ALA A 155 -16.08 10.43 21.49
N VAL A 156 -16.05 9.10 21.56
CA VAL A 156 -16.72 8.32 22.63
C VAL A 156 -16.13 8.68 24.00
N ALA A 157 -14.80 8.74 24.12
CA ALA A 157 -14.12 9.09 25.37
C ALA A 157 -14.47 10.51 25.86
N ARG A 158 -14.73 11.44 24.94
CA ARG A 158 -15.19 12.80 25.24
C ARG A 158 -16.70 12.90 25.49
N GLY A 159 -17.46 11.82 25.30
CA GLY A 159 -18.92 11.79 25.45
C GLY A 159 -19.69 12.43 24.29
N GLU A 160 -19.03 12.68 23.15
CA GLU A 160 -19.67 13.22 21.93
C GLU A 160 -20.46 12.13 21.17
N ILE A 161 -20.10 10.86 21.37
CA ILE A 161 -20.82 9.69 20.84
C ILE A 161 -21.28 8.84 22.04
N PRO A 162 -22.54 8.37 22.08
CA PRO A 162 -23.03 7.49 23.13
C PRO A 162 -22.17 6.23 23.31
N ALA A 163 -21.80 5.92 24.55
CA ALA A 163 -21.09 4.68 24.88
C ALA A 163 -21.95 3.45 24.57
N GLY A 164 -21.33 2.37 24.10
CA GLY A 164 -22.01 1.11 23.76
C GLY A 164 -22.55 1.03 22.32
N ARG A 165 -22.37 2.08 21.51
CA ARG A 165 -22.66 2.03 20.07
C ARG A 165 -21.65 1.14 19.36
N ASP A 166 -22.13 0.24 18.50
CA ASP A 166 -21.26 -0.51 17.61
C ASP A 166 -20.80 0.38 16.44
N LEU A 167 -19.56 0.84 16.51
CA LEU A 167 -18.91 1.66 15.49
C LEU A 167 -18.01 0.83 14.57
N SER A 168 -18.04 -0.51 14.69
CA SER A 168 -17.08 -1.40 14.03
C SER A 168 -17.13 -1.33 12.50
N LEU A 169 -18.33 -1.10 11.93
CA LEU A 169 -18.55 -1.02 10.48
C LEU A 169 -18.26 0.36 9.88
N ILE A 170 -18.20 1.42 10.69
CA ILE A 170 -18.05 2.79 10.20
C ILE A 170 -16.78 2.98 9.34
N PRO A 171 -15.60 2.47 9.75
CA PRO A 171 -14.41 2.55 8.93
C PRO A 171 -14.60 1.90 7.55
N ASP A 172 -15.21 0.71 7.50
CA ASP A 172 -15.43 0.00 6.24
C ASP A 172 -16.44 0.71 5.34
N VAL A 173 -17.48 1.35 5.90
CA VAL A 173 -18.42 2.17 5.13
C VAL A 173 -17.69 3.35 4.47
N ALA A 174 -16.86 4.07 5.22
CA ALA A 174 -16.11 5.21 4.70
C ALA A 174 -15.14 4.78 3.59
N LEU A 175 -14.39 3.70 3.80
CA LEU A 175 -13.46 3.15 2.81
C LEU A 175 -14.19 2.63 1.56
N GLY A 176 -15.27 1.87 1.73
CA GLY A 176 -16.04 1.29 0.63
C GLY A 176 -16.60 2.35 -0.32
N LEU A 177 -17.11 3.46 0.24
CA LEU A 177 -17.57 4.62 -0.55
C LEU A 177 -16.44 5.26 -1.36
N ASN A 178 -15.23 5.38 -0.80
CA ASN A 178 -14.06 5.90 -1.52
C ASN A 178 -13.63 4.96 -2.65
N VAL A 179 -13.53 3.66 -2.39
CA VAL A 179 -13.16 2.64 -3.38
C VAL A 179 -14.16 2.59 -4.54
N LEU A 180 -15.47 2.66 -4.26
CA LEU A 180 -16.48 2.70 -5.32
C LEU A 180 -16.34 3.91 -6.23
N ARG A 181 -16.02 5.08 -5.66
CA ARG A 181 -15.86 6.33 -6.42
C ARG A 181 -14.64 6.26 -7.33
N VAL A 182 -13.55 5.73 -6.81
CA VAL A 182 -12.33 5.40 -7.55
C VAL A 182 -12.59 4.48 -8.73
N ILE A 183 -13.26 3.34 -8.51
CA ILE A 183 -13.49 2.33 -9.56
C ILE A 183 -14.35 2.92 -10.68
N THR A 184 -15.22 3.87 -10.34
CA THR A 184 -16.07 4.59 -11.29
C THR A 184 -15.41 5.82 -11.93
N GLY A 185 -14.10 6.00 -11.74
CA GLY A 185 -13.32 7.10 -12.34
C GLY A 185 -13.70 8.49 -11.81
N ARG A 186 -14.36 8.56 -10.65
CA ARG A 186 -14.79 9.81 -10.03
C ARG A 186 -13.77 10.26 -8.98
N PRO A 187 -13.53 11.57 -8.86
CA PRO A 187 -12.56 12.09 -7.89
C PRO A 187 -13.03 11.87 -6.45
N VAL A 188 -12.10 11.53 -5.55
CA VAL A 188 -12.24 11.53 -4.09
C VAL A 188 -11.62 12.83 -3.56
N ASP A 189 -12.35 13.93 -3.71
CA ASP A 189 -11.88 15.26 -3.30
C ASP A 189 -12.34 15.61 -1.88
N ARG A 190 -11.82 16.73 -1.36
CA ARG A 190 -12.19 17.25 -0.02
C ARG A 190 -13.68 17.47 0.14
N VAL A 191 -14.38 17.87 -0.94
CA VAL A 191 -15.84 18.10 -0.91
C VAL A 191 -16.57 16.79 -0.70
N TYR A 192 -16.17 15.74 -1.41
CA TYR A 192 -16.72 14.41 -1.26
C TYR A 192 -16.40 13.81 0.10
N VAL A 193 -15.15 13.85 0.54
CA VAL A 193 -14.75 13.30 1.85
C VAL A 193 -15.52 13.99 2.97
N ARG A 194 -15.67 15.33 2.91
CA ARG A 194 -16.50 16.08 3.87
C ARG A 194 -17.94 15.57 3.89
N ARG A 195 -18.58 15.41 2.73
CA ARG A 195 -19.95 14.89 2.66
C ARG A 195 -20.08 13.46 3.20
N VAL A 196 -19.11 12.59 2.91
CA VAL A 196 -19.12 11.22 3.48
C VAL A 196 -19.04 11.30 5.01
N LEU A 197 -18.13 12.10 5.57
CA LEU A 197 -17.97 12.21 7.01
C LEU A 197 -19.17 12.89 7.68
N GLU A 198 -19.68 13.98 7.12
CA GLU A 198 -20.75 14.78 7.72
C GLU A 198 -22.17 14.24 7.46
N ASP A 199 -22.46 13.74 6.26
CA ASP A 199 -23.81 13.34 5.88
C ASP A 199 -24.07 11.84 6.08
N VAL A 200 -23.02 11.03 6.21
CA VAL A 200 -23.14 9.57 6.38
C VAL A 200 -22.56 9.13 7.72
N ILE A 201 -21.27 9.41 7.97
CA ILE A 201 -20.59 8.86 9.15
C ILE A 201 -21.10 9.50 10.46
N LEU A 202 -21.19 10.82 10.53
CA LEU A 202 -21.67 11.53 11.72
C LEU A 202 -23.10 11.10 12.13
N PRO A 203 -24.09 11.05 11.22
CA PRO A 203 -25.41 10.53 11.56
C PRO A 203 -25.39 9.07 12.03
N LEU A 204 -24.58 8.20 11.42
CA LEU A 204 -24.48 6.80 11.85
C LEU A 204 -23.90 6.65 13.27
N ALA A 205 -22.96 7.54 13.62
CA ALA A 205 -22.36 7.61 14.95
C ALA A 205 -23.30 8.24 16.00
N GLY A 206 -24.08 9.27 15.63
CA GLY A 206 -24.94 10.03 16.53
C GLY A 206 -26.40 9.59 16.60
N ALA A 207 -26.87 8.72 15.71
CA ALA A 207 -28.25 8.24 15.70
C ALA A 207 -28.58 7.44 16.98
N PRO A 208 -29.81 7.55 17.51
CA PRO A 208 -30.24 6.70 18.62
C PRO A 208 -30.06 5.22 18.24
N ALA A 209 -29.60 4.41 19.20
CA ALA A 209 -29.58 2.96 19.02
C ALA A 209 -31.01 2.47 18.72
N PRO A 210 -31.20 1.60 17.70
CA PRO A 210 -32.50 1.01 17.42
C PRO A 210 -32.98 0.11 18.55
#